data_AF-A0A832C454-F1
#
_entry.id   AF-A0A832C454-F1
#
_cell.length_a   1.000
_cell.length_b   1.000
_cell.length_c   1.000
_cell.angle_alpha   90.00
_cell.angle_beta   90.00
_cell.angle_gamma   90.00
#
_symmetry.space_group_name_H-M   'P 1'
#
loop_
_entity.id
_entity.type
_entity.pdbx_description
1 polymer ?
#
loop_
_entity_poly.entity_id
_entity_poly.type
_entity_poly.pdbx_seq_one_letter_code
_entity_poly.pdbx_strand_id
1 'polypeptide(L)' 'EVLALCRDNIERGIKNPSGYILGVGCELPPLAPPINVYALMKAAREYGRYQ' A
#
# COMPACT_ATOMS: atom_id res chain seq x y z
N GLU A 1 -0.01 -12.13 -1.73
CA GLU A 1 0.73 -11.39 -2.78
C GLU A 1 0.61 -9.87 -2.63
N VAL A 2 -0.57 -9.28 -2.83
CA VAL A 2 -0.77 -7.79 -2.76
C VAL A 2 -0.28 -7.16 -1.46
N LEU A 3 -0.55 -7.78 -0.31
CA LEU A 3 -0.07 -7.28 1.00
C LEU A 3 1.47 -7.17 1.06
N ALA A 4 2.19 -8.16 0.52
CA ALA A 4 3.65 -8.18 0.52
C ALA A 4 4.22 -7.13 -0.43
N LEU A 5 3.61 -6.95 -1.61
CA LEU A 5 3.97 -5.89 -2.56
C LEU A 5 3.75 -4.50 -1.94
N CYS A 6 2.62 -4.29 -1.26
CA CYS A 6 2.33 -3.02 -0.59
C CYS A 6 3.33 -2.74 0.53
N ARG A 7 3.72 -3.78 1.29
CA ARG A 7 4.75 -3.68 2.32
C ARG A 7 6.11 -3.25 1.73
N ASP A 8 6.59 -3.90 0.67
CA ASP A 8 7.87 -3.53 0.02
C ASP A 8 7.85 -2.06 -0.46
N ASN A 9 6.74 -1.65 -1.07
CA ASN A 9 6.56 -0.27 -1.52
C ASN A 9 6.60 0.73 -0.37
N ILE A 10 5.91 0.45 0.74
CA ILE A 10 5.95 1.30 1.93
C ILE A 10 7.37 1.34 2.51
N GLU A 11 8.03 0.20 2.75
CA GLU A 11 9.37 0.15 3.35
C GLU A 11 10.42 0.90 2.54
N ARG A 12 10.24 1.00 1.22
CA ARG A 12 11.10 1.79 0.32
C ARG A 12 10.72 3.26 0.32
N GLY A 13 9.43 3.56 0.19
CA GLY A 13 8.91 4.92 0.08
C GLY A 13 9.00 5.72 1.37
N ILE A 14 8.81 5.07 2.52
CA ILE A 14 8.83 5.68 3.86
C ILE A 14 10.17 6.36 4.21
N LYS A 15 11.24 6.01 3.48
CA LYS A 15 12.56 6.65 3.63
C LYS A 15 12.64 8.02 2.97
N ASN A 16 11.63 8.44 2.21
CA ASN A 16 11.58 9.74 1.57
C ASN A 16 11.28 10.84 2.60
N PRO A 17 12.17 11.85 2.79
CA PRO A 17 11.97 12.93 3.75
C PRO A 17 10.74 13.80 3.44
N SER A 18 10.26 13.81 2.19
CA SER A 18 9.04 14.53 1.78
C SER A 18 7.75 13.73 2.02
N GLY A 19 7.86 12.51 2.55
CA GLY A 19 6.74 11.60 2.75
C GLY A 19 6.47 10.69 1.55
N TYR A 20 5.55 9.75 1.77
CA TYR A 20 5.17 8.74 0.79
C TYR A 20 3.68 8.43 0.90
N ILE A 21 3.01 8.31 -0.24
CA ILE A 21 1.60 7.94 -0.34
C ILE A 21 1.51 6.61 -1.07
N LEU A 22 0.98 5.59 -0.40
CA LEU A 22 0.64 4.33 -1.04
C LEU A 22 -0.67 4.48 -1.82
N GLY A 23 -0.65 4.12 -3.10
CA GLY A 23 -1.82 4.17 -3.97
C GLY A 23 -1.75 3.17 -5.11
N VAL A 24 -2.83 3.08 -5.89
CA VAL A 24 -2.84 2.37 -7.16
C VAL A 24 -2.10 3.20 -8.22
N GLY A 25 -1.35 2.54 -9.11
CA GLY A 25 -0.59 3.25 -10.16
C GLY A 25 -1.47 3.86 -11.27
N CYS A 26 -2.73 3.43 -11.35
CA CYS A 26 -3.74 3.96 -12.25
C CYS A 26 -5.09 3.99 -11.48
N GLU A 27 -6.16 3.46 -12.05
CA GLU A 27 -7.45 3.28 -11.38
C GLU A 27 -7.57 1.92 -10.68
N LEU A 28 -8.48 1.82 -9.71
CA LEU A 28 -8.86 0.54 -9.13
C LEU A 28 -9.84 -0.17 -10.08
N PRO A 29 -9.52 -1.37 -10.60
CA PRO A 29 -10.43 -2.07 -11.51
C PRO A 29 -11.76 -2.42 -10.84
N PRO A 30 -12.91 -2.32 -11.54
CA PRO A 30 -14.23 -2.61 -10.95
C PRO A 30 -14.41 -4.08 -10.53
N LEU A 31 -13.68 -4.99 -11.18
CA LEU A 31 -13.66 -6.42 -10.87
C LEU A 31 -12.50 -6.82 -9.96
N ALA A 32 -11.80 -5.85 -9.34
CA ALA A 32 -10.72 -6.15 -8.41
C ALA A 32 -11.27 -6.98 -7.24
N PRO A 33 -10.64 -8.12 -6.90
CA PRO A 33 -11.07 -8.93 -5.76
C PRO A 33 -11.09 -8.07 -4.48
N PRO A 34 -12.19 -8.05 -3.70
CA PRO A 34 -12.28 -7.24 -2.48
C PRO A 34 -11.14 -7.49 -1.48
N ILE A 35 -10.62 -8.73 -1.45
CA ILE A 35 -9.49 -9.11 -0.61
C ILE A 35 -8.20 -8.35 -0.96
N ASN A 36 -7.99 -8.00 -2.24
CA ASN A 36 -6.82 -7.24 -2.67
C ASN A 36 -6.94 -5.78 -2.26
N VAL A 37 -8.15 -5.20 -2.35
CA VAL A 37 -8.43 -3.84 -1.87
C VAL A 37 -8.25 -3.76 -0.36
N TYR A 38 -8.74 -4.77 0.36
CA TYR A 38 -8.52 -4.89 1.80
C TYR A 38 -7.04 -5.02 2.14
N ALA A 39 -6.28 -5.81 1.38
CA ALA A 39 -4.84 -5.98 1.59
C ALA A 39 -4.07 -4.65 1.45
N LEU A 40 -4.43 -3.79 0.49
CA LEU A 40 -3.88 -2.44 0.34
C LEU A 40 -4.09 -1.60 1.61
N MET A 41 -5.33 -1.56 2.10
CA MET A 41 -5.69 -0.81 3.32
C MET A 41 -5.05 -1.39 4.58
N LYS A 42 -4.94 -2.72 4.67
CA LYS A 42 -4.26 -3.40 5.77
C LYS A 42 -2.78 -3.04 5.79
N ALA A 43 -2.11 -3.08 4.63
CA ALA A 43 -0.70 -2.71 4.51
C ALA A 43 -0.43 -1.28 4.97
N ALA A 44 -1.24 -0.32 4.52
CA ALA A 44 -1.12 1.08 4.91
C ALA A 44 -1.25 1.28 6.43
N ARG A 45 -2.15 0.53 7.09
CA ARG A 45 -2.35 0.62 8.55
C ARG A 45 -1.23 -0.05 9.35
N GLU A 46 -0.73 -1.20 8.89
CA GLU A 46 0.28 -1.99 9.61
C GLU A 46 1.70 -1.44 9.42
N TYR A 47 2.05 -1.04 8.18
CA TYR A 47 3.43 -0.69 7.83
C TYR A 47 3.61 0.81 7.51
N GLY A 48 2.52 1.54 7.23
CA GLY A 48 2.57 2.95 6.83
C GLY A 48 2.58 3.95 7.99
N ARG A 49 2.58 3.48 9.24
CA ARG A 49 2.65 4.33 10.44
C ARG A 49 4.07 4.30 11.00
N TYR A 50 4.65 5.48 11.17
CA TYR A 50 5.86 5.67 11.95
C TYR A 50 5.55 5.45 13.44
N GLN A 51 6.50 4.91 14.18
CA GLN A 51 6.52 5.03 15.65
C GLN A 51 6.95 6.44 16.05
#